data_AF-A0A401T529-F1
#
_entry.id   AF-A0A401T529-F1
#
_cell.length_a   1.000
_cell.length_b   1.000
_cell.length_c   1.000
_cell.angle_alpha   90.00
_cell.angle_beta   90.00
_cell.angle_gamma   90.00
#
_symmetry.space_group_name_H-M   'P 1'
#
loop_
_entity.id
_entity.type
_entity.pdbx_description
1 polymer ?
#
loop_
_entity_poly.entity_id
_entity_poly.type
_entity_poly.pdbx_seq_one_letter_code
_entity_poly.pdbx_strand_id
1 'polypeptide(L)'
;MGSESDEDVLGDSVAKRQPSVNESEAEGQYDGNWTEAVTKIQVPTFTERIGPQHQLASTADPLDYFTLLWPDSVFDTIAQETNRYAVQCQARDGKQDSSWIPTDSREIKAFLAINIMMGIKQLPRISLYWSQDTALRCPWISSAMSRDRFWKVNRYLHLRDNMGALEKSHPNHDPIFKVRTLMETVRSHFGQSYLPSRELSADEGMVAYKGRLYFKQYSPAKPTKWGLKVWMLCEAASGYCLNFDIYTGRRRVASGHSLGYDVVTDLCQPYLHRNHHIYFDRFFSSPALLQYLQLHDTRACSTIHLNRKGLPSVARKIQLTKQGATCFFQKGSLLLTIWKDKRQVATLSTNQSATMVESAGTVKPQAVVEYNKYMGGVDLSDQMRSYYPVGRPSKKWWRCVLWYLMNITIVNAWLIFKKSSHDPPLPSRYDHLNFRTSLAKLLRVIEEQTNGITLKCAHGKDWRKDGLVYDQVTDDGSVRLSTLSDSDTGEYSCADDHGSSSAFVFVRLCRNCVELEPGTISGIVVGDIIATILIALAVYCVVSSNKDKVSNESEKQNLVPYDHNDLYQDLGTRRGSCEYSQLSPRLKI
;
A
#
# COMPACT_ATOMS: atom_id res chain seq x y z
N MET A 1 39.78 -28.65 11.70
CA MET A 1 40.85 -29.64 11.53
C MET A 1 41.31 -29.55 10.08
N GLY A 2 42.64 -29.40 9.91
CA GLY A 2 43.50 -29.16 8.72
C GLY A 2 42.85 -28.84 7.36
N SER A 3 43.11 -27.70 6.71
CA SER A 3 44.38 -27.26 6.08
C SER A 3 44.93 -28.28 5.08
N GLU A 4 44.86 -27.97 3.79
CA GLU A 4 46.05 -27.92 2.93
C GLU A 4 45.74 -27.22 1.60
N SER A 5 46.69 -26.35 1.28
CA SER A 5 46.88 -25.51 0.10
C SER A 5 47.76 -26.25 -0.90
N ASP A 6 47.54 -26.03 -2.20
CA ASP A 6 48.59 -26.19 -3.22
C ASP A 6 48.49 -25.05 -4.23
N GLU A 7 49.50 -24.18 -4.20
CA GLU A 7 49.94 -23.35 -5.32
C GLU A 7 51.18 -24.01 -5.94
N ASP A 8 51.32 -23.90 -7.28
CA ASP A 8 52.54 -23.75 -8.09
C ASP A 8 52.40 -24.48 -9.46
N VAL A 9 52.88 -24.05 -10.64
CA VAL A 9 53.53 -22.84 -11.18
C VAL A 9 53.79 -23.10 -12.70
N LEU A 10 53.82 -22.05 -13.55
CA LEU A 10 54.39 -21.95 -14.94
C LEU A 10 53.84 -22.89 -16.04
N GLY A 11 53.56 -22.50 -17.28
CA GLY A 11 53.72 -21.28 -18.05
C GLY A 11 53.78 -21.70 -19.53
N ASP A 12 52.99 -21.11 -20.44
CA ASP A 12 53.47 -20.97 -21.83
C ASP A 12 52.72 -19.90 -22.63
N SER A 13 53.50 -19.27 -23.47
CA SER A 13 53.17 -18.13 -24.32
C SER A 13 52.23 -18.52 -25.48
N VAL A 14 51.09 -17.84 -25.62
CA VAL A 14 50.24 -17.96 -26.81
C VAL A 14 50.11 -16.61 -27.51
N ALA A 15 50.67 -16.58 -28.71
CA ALA A 15 50.73 -15.47 -29.63
C ALA A 15 49.36 -14.81 -29.87
N LYS A 16 49.38 -13.47 -29.91
CA LYS A 16 48.30 -12.62 -30.42
C LYS A 16 47.92 -13.05 -31.84
N ARG A 17 46.76 -13.69 -32.01
CA ARG A 17 46.05 -13.75 -33.29
C ARG A 17 44.83 -12.85 -33.22
N GLN A 18 44.91 -11.69 -33.87
CA GLN A 18 43.74 -10.93 -34.31
C GLN A 18 43.05 -11.74 -35.43
N PRO A 19 41.74 -12.02 -35.35
CA PRO A 19 40.98 -12.38 -36.53
C PRO A 19 40.52 -11.08 -37.19
N SER A 20 41.06 -10.81 -38.38
CA SER A 20 40.51 -9.89 -39.36
C SER A 20 39.07 -10.30 -39.69
N VAL A 21 38.11 -9.41 -39.44
CA VAL A 21 36.74 -9.57 -39.90
C VAL A 21 36.75 -9.25 -41.40
N ASN A 22 36.61 -10.28 -42.23
CA ASN A 22 36.26 -10.09 -43.63
C ASN A 22 34.80 -9.61 -43.69
N GLU A 23 34.61 -8.42 -44.23
CA GLU A 23 33.35 -7.93 -44.76
C GLU A 23 32.98 -8.80 -45.96
N SER A 24 31.98 -9.67 -45.78
CA SER A 24 31.24 -10.25 -46.89
C SER A 24 29.76 -10.24 -46.53
N GLU A 25 29.03 -9.44 -47.30
CA GLU A 25 27.60 -9.19 -47.25
C GLU A 25 26.80 -10.51 -47.25
N ALA A 26 26.10 -10.75 -46.15
CA ALA A 26 24.92 -11.60 -46.11
C ALA A 26 23.94 -10.93 -45.15
N GLU A 27 22.82 -10.43 -45.67
CA GLU A 27 21.76 -9.79 -44.89
C GLU A 27 21.35 -10.73 -43.73
N GLY A 28 21.72 -10.33 -42.52
CA GLY A 28 21.96 -11.22 -41.39
C GLY A 28 20.69 -11.74 -40.71
N GLN A 29 20.26 -12.94 -41.07
CA GLN A 29 19.32 -13.74 -40.29
C GLN A 29 20.10 -14.67 -39.35
N TYR A 30 19.90 -14.49 -38.05
CA TYR A 30 20.56 -15.25 -36.98
C TYR A 30 19.67 -16.42 -36.51
N ASP A 31 20.23 -17.28 -35.67
CA ASP A 31 19.55 -18.44 -35.10
C ASP A 31 18.20 -18.06 -34.48
N GLY A 32 17.15 -18.82 -34.82
CA GLY A 32 15.82 -18.59 -34.27
C GLY A 32 15.08 -17.37 -34.85
N ASN A 33 15.40 -16.93 -36.07
CA ASN A 33 14.75 -15.83 -36.81
C ASN A 33 14.95 -14.44 -36.20
N TRP A 34 16.10 -14.21 -35.60
CA TRP A 34 16.53 -12.87 -35.19
C TRP A 34 17.19 -12.16 -36.37
N THR A 35 17.05 -10.84 -36.48
CA THR A 35 17.70 -10.01 -37.51
C THR A 35 18.10 -8.65 -36.95
N GLU A 36 19.12 -8.03 -37.53
CA GLU A 36 19.50 -6.63 -37.28
C GLU A 36 18.68 -5.63 -38.12
N ALA A 37 17.98 -6.11 -39.16
CA ALA A 37 17.06 -5.31 -39.97
C ALA A 37 15.76 -5.03 -39.21
N VAL A 38 15.84 -4.10 -38.26
CA VAL A 38 14.73 -3.76 -37.37
C VAL A 38 13.63 -2.97 -38.08
N THR A 39 12.38 -3.27 -37.73
CA THR A 39 11.18 -2.61 -38.24
C THR A 39 10.40 -1.98 -37.10
N LYS A 40 9.53 -1.00 -37.43
CA LYS A 40 8.70 -0.33 -36.43
C LYS A 40 7.73 -1.32 -35.79
N ILE A 41 7.78 -1.44 -34.46
CA ILE A 41 6.85 -2.25 -33.69
C ILE A 41 5.56 -1.45 -33.49
N GLN A 42 4.44 -2.02 -33.93
CA GLN A 42 3.11 -1.44 -33.74
C GLN A 42 2.59 -1.79 -32.35
N VAL A 43 2.37 -0.76 -31.55
CA VAL A 43 1.86 -0.90 -30.18
C VAL A 43 0.40 -0.44 -30.18
N PRO A 44 -0.56 -1.31 -29.81
CA PRO A 44 -1.96 -0.91 -29.70
C PRO A 44 -2.14 0.25 -28.71
N THR A 45 -3.15 1.08 -28.96
CA THR A 45 -3.53 2.13 -28.01
C THR A 45 -4.21 1.49 -26.80
N PHE A 46 -3.87 1.97 -25.61
CA PHE A 46 -4.53 1.54 -24.37
C PHE A 46 -5.84 2.30 -24.20
N THR A 47 -6.94 1.56 -24.07
CA THR A 47 -8.31 2.10 -24.07
C THR A 47 -9.13 1.73 -22.83
N GLU A 48 -8.54 1.01 -21.88
CA GLU A 48 -9.22 0.63 -20.64
C GLU A 48 -9.53 1.86 -19.78
N ARG A 49 -10.60 1.76 -18.98
CA ARG A 49 -10.88 2.70 -17.91
C ARG A 49 -9.83 2.53 -16.80
N ILE A 50 -9.53 3.62 -16.10
CA ILE A 50 -8.52 3.65 -15.03
C ILE A 50 -9.08 4.32 -13.78
N GLY A 51 -8.51 3.99 -12.62
CA GLY A 51 -8.80 4.60 -11.34
C GLY A 51 -9.63 3.73 -10.39
N PRO A 52 -10.02 4.31 -9.24
CA PRO A 52 -10.87 3.68 -8.24
C PRO A 52 -12.16 3.07 -8.82
N GLN A 53 -12.52 1.87 -8.34
CA GLN A 53 -13.77 1.20 -8.68
C GLN A 53 -14.57 0.95 -7.39
N HIS A 54 -15.49 1.87 -7.07
CA HIS A 54 -16.39 1.74 -5.92
C HIS A 54 -17.65 2.60 -6.10
N GLN A 55 -18.60 2.43 -5.18
CA GLN A 55 -19.84 3.20 -5.11
C GLN A 55 -19.93 4.06 -3.84
N LEU A 56 -18.83 4.22 -3.11
CA LEU A 56 -18.78 5.09 -1.94
C LEU A 56 -19.17 6.54 -2.30
N ALA A 57 -19.90 7.18 -1.38
CA ALA A 57 -20.27 8.59 -1.50
C ALA A 57 -19.03 9.49 -1.41
N SER A 58 -19.15 10.72 -1.92
CA SER A 58 -18.10 11.75 -1.80
C SER A 58 -17.82 12.16 -0.34
N THR A 59 -18.75 11.86 0.57
CA THR A 59 -18.62 12.08 2.02
C THR A 59 -18.04 10.86 2.76
N ALA A 60 -17.69 9.78 2.06
CA ALA A 60 -17.20 8.55 2.66
C ALA A 60 -15.84 8.76 3.38
N ASP A 61 -15.67 8.08 4.50
CA ASP A 61 -14.55 8.29 5.39
C ASP A 61 -13.42 7.26 5.16
N PRO A 62 -12.23 7.44 5.77
CA PRO A 62 -11.13 6.48 5.64
C PRO A 62 -11.44 5.03 6.02
N LEU A 63 -12.40 4.77 6.90
CA LEU A 63 -12.84 3.42 7.26
C LEU A 63 -13.64 2.80 6.11
N ASP A 64 -14.52 3.55 5.45
CA ASP A 64 -15.26 3.06 4.28
C ASP A 64 -14.31 2.56 3.20
N TYR A 65 -13.28 3.34 2.85
CA TYR A 65 -12.28 2.94 1.86
C TYR A 65 -11.41 1.77 2.32
N PHE A 66 -11.14 1.64 3.63
CA PHE A 66 -10.44 0.48 4.17
C PHE A 66 -11.31 -0.78 4.09
N THR A 67 -12.61 -0.68 4.42
CA THR A 67 -13.54 -1.81 4.42
C THR A 67 -13.88 -2.33 3.03
N LEU A 68 -13.71 -1.52 1.97
CA LEU A 68 -13.70 -2.03 0.59
C LEU A 68 -12.68 -3.14 0.38
N LEU A 69 -11.54 -3.07 1.08
CA LEU A 69 -10.41 -4.00 0.90
C LEU A 69 -10.28 -5.01 2.03
N TRP A 70 -10.86 -4.68 3.19
CA TRP A 70 -10.89 -5.48 4.41
C TRP A 70 -12.33 -5.52 4.94
N PRO A 71 -13.19 -6.35 4.36
CA PRO A 71 -14.62 -6.33 4.69
C PRO A 71 -14.87 -6.74 6.14
N ASP A 72 -16.02 -6.34 6.67
CA ASP A 72 -16.35 -6.55 8.08
C ASP A 72 -16.32 -8.02 8.52
N SER A 73 -16.68 -8.93 7.60
CA SER A 73 -16.59 -10.38 7.79
C SER A 73 -15.18 -10.87 8.15
N VAL A 74 -14.13 -10.13 7.78
CA VAL A 74 -12.75 -10.44 8.18
C VAL A 74 -12.55 -10.19 9.67
N PHE A 75 -13.08 -9.09 10.23
CA PHE A 75 -12.99 -8.84 11.67
C PHE A 75 -13.78 -9.89 12.46
N ASP A 76 -14.97 -10.25 11.97
CA ASP A 76 -15.81 -11.30 12.57
C ASP A 76 -15.07 -12.64 12.59
N THR A 77 -14.47 -13.03 11.46
CA THR A 77 -13.68 -14.25 11.35
C THR A 77 -12.49 -14.24 12.32
N ILE A 78 -11.75 -13.12 12.42
CA ILE A 78 -10.64 -13.00 13.35
C ILE A 78 -11.12 -13.15 14.80
N ALA A 79 -12.26 -12.55 15.17
CA ALA A 79 -12.83 -12.67 16.50
C ALA A 79 -13.24 -14.11 16.82
N GLN A 80 -14.00 -14.75 15.92
CA GLN A 80 -14.43 -16.15 16.05
C GLN A 80 -13.25 -17.10 16.21
N GLU A 81 -12.23 -16.97 15.35
CA GLU A 81 -11.05 -17.84 15.38
C GLU A 81 -10.14 -17.57 16.58
N THR A 82 -10.09 -16.33 17.05
CA THR A 82 -9.39 -15.96 18.29
C THR A 82 -10.05 -16.61 19.51
N ASN A 83 -11.39 -16.58 19.59
CA ASN A 83 -12.16 -17.26 20.64
C ASN A 83 -11.97 -18.78 20.59
N ARG A 84 -12.08 -19.37 19.40
CA ARG A 84 -11.86 -20.80 19.17
C ARG A 84 -10.46 -21.22 19.61
N TYR A 85 -9.43 -20.45 19.25
CA TYR A 85 -8.06 -20.75 19.63
C TYR A 85 -7.82 -20.65 21.13
N ALA A 86 -8.50 -19.74 21.83
CA ALA A 86 -8.46 -19.67 23.28
C ALA A 86 -8.97 -20.95 23.93
N VAL A 87 -10.10 -21.49 23.47
CA VAL A 87 -10.64 -22.78 23.92
C VAL A 87 -9.67 -23.92 23.63
N GLN A 88 -9.15 -24.01 22.40
CA GLN A 88 -8.19 -25.04 22.01
C GLN A 88 -6.92 -25.03 22.87
N CYS A 89 -6.40 -23.85 23.20
CA CYS A 89 -5.24 -23.72 24.07
C CYS A 89 -5.54 -24.12 25.51
N GLN A 90 -6.69 -23.73 26.06
CA GLN A 90 -7.10 -24.12 27.41
C GLN A 90 -7.30 -25.65 27.52
N ALA A 91 -7.92 -26.27 26.52
CA ALA A 91 -8.08 -27.72 26.44
C ALA A 91 -6.73 -28.44 26.36
N ARG A 92 -5.81 -27.98 25.50
CA ARG A 92 -4.46 -28.55 25.38
C ARG A 92 -3.65 -28.42 26.66
N ASP A 93 -3.72 -27.25 27.32
CA ASP A 93 -2.93 -26.96 28.51
C ASP A 93 -3.57 -27.55 29.78
N GLY A 94 -4.77 -28.14 29.68
CA GLY A 94 -5.53 -28.69 30.82
C GLY A 94 -5.91 -27.65 31.87
N LYS A 95 -5.89 -26.36 31.50
CA LYS A 95 -6.06 -25.24 32.43
C LYS A 95 -6.97 -24.18 31.83
N GLN A 96 -8.05 -23.87 32.55
CA GLN A 96 -8.92 -22.75 32.22
C GLN A 96 -8.21 -21.42 32.48
N ASP A 97 -8.32 -20.48 31.54
CA ASP A 97 -7.89 -19.10 31.71
C ASP A 97 -9.10 -18.26 32.15
N SER A 98 -9.30 -18.14 33.47
CA SER A 98 -10.42 -17.39 34.05
C SER A 98 -10.43 -15.90 33.68
N SER A 99 -9.31 -15.37 33.19
CA SER A 99 -9.22 -13.98 32.72
C SER A 99 -9.51 -13.82 31.22
N TRP A 100 -9.80 -14.92 30.50
CA TRP A 100 -10.25 -14.84 29.11
C TRP A 100 -11.76 -14.61 29.04
N ILE A 101 -12.11 -13.42 28.55
CA ILE A 101 -13.46 -13.09 28.09
C ILE A 101 -13.45 -13.23 26.56
N PRO A 102 -14.44 -13.88 25.92
CA PRO A 102 -14.52 -13.92 24.46
C PRO A 102 -14.45 -12.50 23.85
N THR A 103 -13.68 -12.37 22.77
CA THR A 103 -13.56 -11.14 21.99
C THR A 103 -14.66 -11.07 20.93
N ASP A 104 -14.96 -9.88 20.43
CA ASP A 104 -15.88 -9.68 19.31
C ASP A 104 -15.22 -8.84 18.20
N SER A 105 -15.92 -8.64 17.10
CA SER A 105 -15.45 -7.86 15.96
C SER A 105 -15.09 -6.42 16.33
N ARG A 106 -15.85 -5.80 17.25
CA ARG A 106 -15.60 -4.43 17.75
C ARG A 106 -14.27 -4.37 18.51
N GLU A 107 -14.04 -5.30 19.42
CA GLU A 107 -12.80 -5.36 20.19
C GLU A 107 -11.58 -5.69 19.30
N ILE A 108 -11.75 -6.54 18.29
CA ILE A 108 -10.71 -6.78 17.28
C ILE A 108 -10.40 -5.49 16.49
N LYS A 109 -11.40 -4.72 16.08
CA LYS A 109 -11.20 -3.41 15.43
C LYS A 109 -10.41 -2.46 16.36
N ALA A 110 -10.78 -2.37 17.64
CA ALA A 110 -10.06 -1.56 18.63
C ALA A 110 -8.60 -2.05 18.84
N PHE A 111 -8.38 -3.37 18.91
CA PHE A 111 -7.05 -3.96 18.98
C PHE A 111 -6.19 -3.60 17.76
N LEU A 112 -6.76 -3.63 16.56
CA LEU A 112 -6.07 -3.25 15.32
C LEU A 112 -5.81 -1.74 15.27
N ALA A 113 -6.77 -0.91 15.68
CA ALA A 113 -6.63 0.54 15.82
C ALA A 113 -5.44 0.92 16.73
N ILE A 114 -5.31 0.25 17.88
CA ILE A 114 -4.16 0.40 18.77
C ILE A 114 -2.86 0.06 18.03
N ASN A 115 -2.80 -1.06 17.31
CA ASN A 115 -1.60 -1.45 16.56
C ASN A 115 -1.25 -0.48 15.41
N ILE A 116 -2.25 0.14 14.77
CA ILE A 116 -2.05 1.19 13.77
C ILE A 116 -1.43 2.43 14.44
N MET A 117 -2.01 2.90 15.55
CA MET A 117 -1.46 4.05 16.29
C MET A 117 -0.07 3.78 16.85
N MET A 118 0.21 2.56 17.31
CA MET A 118 1.55 2.15 17.72
C MET A 118 2.56 2.16 16.56
N GLY A 119 2.13 2.02 15.31
CA GLY A 119 2.98 2.18 14.12
C GLY A 119 3.37 3.64 13.85
N ILE A 120 2.45 4.57 14.16
CA ILE A 120 2.63 6.02 14.05
C ILE A 120 3.45 6.56 15.23
N LYS A 121 2.98 6.37 16.46
CA LYS A 121 3.61 6.82 17.70
C LYS A 121 4.38 5.66 18.31
N GLN A 122 5.64 5.47 17.93
CA GLN A 122 6.44 4.34 18.40
C GLN A 122 7.11 4.65 19.76
N LEU A 123 6.72 3.93 20.80
CA LEU A 123 7.42 3.93 22.10
C LEU A 123 8.44 2.78 22.21
N PRO A 124 9.52 2.94 23.01
CA PRO A 124 10.56 1.91 23.18
C PRO A 124 10.05 0.55 23.68
N ARG A 125 8.93 0.52 24.42
CA ARG A 125 8.30 -0.72 24.92
C ARG A 125 6.78 -0.59 24.84
N ILE A 126 6.10 -1.70 24.55
CA ILE A 126 4.63 -1.74 24.44
C ILE A 126 3.96 -1.38 25.77
N SER A 127 4.51 -1.79 26.91
CA SER A 127 3.91 -1.46 28.21
C SER A 127 3.85 0.05 28.50
N LEU A 128 4.71 0.86 27.86
CA LEU A 128 4.79 2.30 28.12
C LEU A 128 3.56 3.07 27.62
N TYR A 129 2.81 2.53 26.65
CA TYR A 129 1.56 3.17 26.23
C TYR A 129 0.53 3.24 27.37
N TRP A 130 0.64 2.36 28.36
CA TRP A 130 -0.17 2.31 29.58
C TRP A 130 0.62 2.75 30.83
N SER A 131 1.71 3.49 30.67
CA SER A 131 2.49 4.01 31.80
C SER A 131 1.66 4.92 32.70
N GLN A 132 2.05 5.04 33.97
CA GLN A 132 1.57 6.10 34.86
C GLN A 132 2.37 7.40 34.70
N ASP A 133 3.57 7.32 34.13
CA ASP A 133 4.34 8.49 33.72
C ASP A 133 3.62 9.20 32.57
N THR A 134 3.17 10.42 32.82
CA THR A 134 2.39 11.25 31.88
C THR A 134 3.16 11.61 30.61
N ALA A 135 4.51 11.64 30.66
CA ALA A 135 5.33 11.88 29.48
C ALA A 135 5.33 10.69 28.51
N LEU A 136 5.14 9.47 29.02
CA LEU A 136 5.17 8.23 28.24
C LEU A 136 3.78 7.67 27.93
N ARG A 137 2.81 7.89 28.84
CA ARG A 137 1.45 7.41 28.70
C ARG A 137 0.85 7.88 27.38
N CYS A 138 0.08 7.01 26.75
CA CYS A 138 -0.75 7.39 25.62
C CYS A 138 -2.22 7.26 26.02
N PRO A 139 -2.88 8.35 26.47
CA PRO A 139 -4.29 8.32 26.87
C PRO A 139 -5.19 7.67 25.81
N TRP A 140 -4.96 8.01 24.53
CA TRP A 140 -5.72 7.45 23.42
C TRP A 140 -5.64 5.92 23.31
N ILE A 141 -4.48 5.31 23.59
CA ILE A 141 -4.31 3.85 23.58
C ILE A 141 -4.79 3.25 24.90
N SER A 142 -4.38 3.85 26.02
CA SER A 142 -4.64 3.31 27.35
C SER A 142 -6.12 3.32 27.75
N SER A 143 -6.90 4.27 27.23
CA SER A 143 -8.35 4.32 27.43
C SER A 143 -9.13 3.35 26.53
N ALA A 144 -8.54 2.90 25.41
CA ALA A 144 -9.23 2.06 24.43
C ALA A 144 -9.32 0.59 24.85
N MET A 145 -8.28 0.11 25.53
CA MET A 145 -8.20 -1.27 26.01
C MET A 145 -7.18 -1.31 27.15
N SER A 146 -7.45 -2.07 28.21
CA SER A 146 -6.46 -2.23 29.28
C SER A 146 -5.22 -2.96 28.77
N ARG A 147 -4.05 -2.70 29.39
CA ARG A 147 -2.78 -3.35 29.02
C ARG A 147 -2.91 -4.87 29.03
N ASP A 148 -3.54 -5.41 30.06
CA ASP A 148 -3.63 -6.85 30.27
C ASP A 148 -4.63 -7.47 29.29
N ARG A 149 -5.72 -6.77 28.96
CA ARG A 149 -6.64 -7.20 27.90
C ARG A 149 -5.96 -7.20 26.53
N PHE A 150 -5.18 -6.17 26.20
CA PHE A 150 -4.40 -6.10 24.96
C PHE A 150 -3.46 -7.30 24.82
N TRP A 151 -2.72 -7.63 25.88
CA TRP A 151 -1.85 -8.81 25.87
C TRP A 151 -2.63 -10.12 25.79
N LYS A 152 -3.81 -10.19 26.39
CA LYS A 152 -4.67 -11.36 26.34
C LYS A 152 -5.22 -11.61 24.93
N VAL A 153 -5.79 -10.59 24.29
CA VAL A 153 -6.22 -10.65 22.88
C VAL A 153 -5.02 -10.98 21.99
N ASN A 154 -3.88 -10.32 22.18
CA ASN A 154 -2.67 -10.63 21.43
C ASN A 154 -2.19 -12.07 21.65
N ARG A 155 -2.34 -12.66 22.84
CA ARG A 155 -1.96 -14.07 23.11
C ARG A 155 -2.80 -15.02 22.25
N TYR A 156 -4.11 -14.83 22.26
CA TYR A 156 -5.06 -15.72 21.59
C TYR A 156 -5.39 -15.35 20.14
N LEU A 157 -4.89 -14.22 19.63
CA LEU A 157 -5.09 -13.80 18.24
C LEU A 157 -4.86 -14.98 17.28
N HIS A 158 -5.85 -15.22 16.43
CA HIS A 158 -5.88 -16.31 15.46
C HIS A 158 -6.68 -15.92 14.22
N LEU A 159 -6.41 -16.61 13.10
CA LEU A 159 -7.02 -16.30 11.81
C LEU A 159 -7.80 -17.47 11.20
N ARG A 160 -7.60 -18.69 11.71
CA ARG A 160 -8.17 -19.91 11.12
C ARG A 160 -8.06 -21.10 12.05
N ASP A 161 -9.07 -21.96 12.04
CA ASP A 161 -9.14 -23.16 12.87
C ASP A 161 -7.94 -24.07 12.64
N ASN A 162 -7.28 -24.50 13.72
CA ASN A 162 -6.18 -25.45 13.64
C ASN A 162 -6.63 -26.84 13.21
N MET A 163 -7.88 -27.21 13.43
CA MET A 163 -8.40 -28.54 13.06
C MET A 163 -8.47 -28.75 11.55
N GLY A 164 -8.51 -27.66 10.76
CA GLY A 164 -8.47 -27.75 9.29
C GLY A 164 -7.06 -27.90 8.71
N ALA A 165 -6.01 -27.85 9.53
CA ALA A 165 -4.63 -27.91 9.04
C ALA A 165 -4.25 -29.33 8.63
N LEU A 166 -4.05 -29.54 7.34
CA LEU A 166 -3.59 -30.82 6.80
C LEU A 166 -2.12 -31.07 7.18
N GLU A 167 -1.77 -32.33 7.42
CA GLU A 167 -0.39 -32.75 7.67
C GLU A 167 0.53 -32.43 6.48
N LYS A 168 1.82 -32.25 6.75
CA LYS A 168 2.81 -31.88 5.71
C LYS A 168 2.94 -32.91 4.58
N SER A 169 2.73 -34.18 4.91
CA SER A 169 2.73 -35.31 3.98
C SER A 169 1.54 -35.29 3.02
N HIS A 170 0.46 -34.58 3.37
CA HIS A 170 -0.77 -34.59 2.58
C HIS A 170 -0.57 -33.91 1.21
N PRO A 171 -1.07 -34.49 0.10
CA PRO A 171 -0.97 -33.92 -1.24
C PRO A 171 -1.58 -32.51 -1.37
N ASN A 172 -2.56 -32.18 -0.53
CA ASN A 172 -3.20 -30.86 -0.50
C ASN A 172 -2.70 -29.96 0.65
N HIS A 173 -1.57 -30.30 1.29
CA HIS A 173 -0.99 -29.45 2.33
C HIS A 173 -0.66 -28.06 1.79
N ASP A 174 -1.23 -27.05 2.45
CA ASP A 174 -0.95 -25.65 2.18
C ASP A 174 0.01 -25.07 3.25
N PRO A 175 1.25 -24.73 2.89
CA PRO A 175 2.24 -24.18 3.82
C PRO A 175 1.82 -22.88 4.49
N ILE A 176 0.91 -22.12 3.87
CA ILE A 176 0.39 -20.86 4.38
C ILE A 176 -1.10 -20.93 4.75
N PHE A 177 -1.60 -22.14 5.01
CA PHE A 177 -2.98 -22.43 5.42
C PHE A 177 -3.54 -21.43 6.44
N LYS A 178 -2.70 -21.01 7.40
CA LYS A 178 -3.07 -20.12 8.51
C LYS A 178 -3.51 -18.73 8.04
N VAL A 179 -3.03 -18.25 6.90
CA VAL A 179 -3.33 -16.91 6.35
C VAL A 179 -4.04 -16.98 5.00
N ARG A 180 -4.16 -18.17 4.39
CA ARG A 180 -4.67 -18.38 3.02
C ARG A 180 -5.99 -17.64 2.76
N THR A 181 -7.00 -17.88 3.58
CA THR A 181 -8.33 -17.26 3.43
C THR A 181 -8.28 -15.74 3.51
N LEU A 182 -7.55 -15.19 4.49
CA LEU A 182 -7.36 -13.75 4.62
C LEU A 182 -6.65 -13.17 3.39
N MET A 183 -5.58 -13.83 2.95
CA MET A 183 -4.77 -13.42 1.80
C MET A 183 -5.60 -13.39 0.52
N GLU A 184 -6.39 -14.42 0.25
CA GLU A 184 -7.27 -14.51 -0.91
C GLU A 184 -8.37 -13.45 -0.86
N THR A 185 -8.96 -13.22 0.32
CA THR A 185 -9.99 -12.20 0.53
C THR A 185 -9.45 -10.83 0.15
N VAL A 186 -8.34 -10.38 0.77
CA VAL A 186 -7.81 -9.03 0.49
C VAL A 186 -7.31 -8.90 -0.95
N ARG A 187 -6.65 -9.94 -1.49
CA ARG A 187 -6.16 -9.96 -2.87
C ARG A 187 -7.29 -9.83 -3.90
N SER A 188 -8.42 -10.50 -3.65
CA SER A 188 -9.62 -10.38 -4.50
C SER A 188 -10.16 -8.95 -4.49
N HIS A 189 -10.27 -8.33 -3.31
CA HIS A 189 -10.77 -6.96 -3.20
C HIS A 189 -9.81 -5.93 -3.80
N PHE A 190 -8.49 -6.16 -3.75
CA PHE A 190 -7.51 -5.29 -4.39
C PHE A 190 -7.72 -5.20 -5.91
N GLY A 191 -7.94 -6.34 -6.57
CA GLY A 191 -8.20 -6.36 -8.02
C GLY A 191 -9.58 -5.84 -8.41
N GLN A 192 -10.58 -5.94 -7.53
CA GLN A 192 -11.96 -5.49 -7.81
C GLN A 192 -12.18 -3.99 -7.57
N SER A 193 -11.38 -3.37 -6.69
CA SER A 193 -11.61 -2.00 -6.23
C SER A 193 -10.80 -0.95 -7.02
N TYR A 194 -10.01 -1.38 -8.01
CA TYR A 194 -9.10 -0.48 -8.71
C TYR A 194 -8.76 -0.98 -10.12
N LEU A 195 -8.93 -0.11 -11.12
CA LEU A 195 -8.51 -0.34 -12.50
C LEU A 195 -7.16 0.38 -12.74
N PRO A 196 -6.07 -0.34 -13.03
CA PRO A 196 -4.76 0.30 -13.14
C PRO A 196 -4.54 1.02 -14.46
N SER A 197 -3.60 1.98 -14.44
CA SER A 197 -3.04 2.58 -15.65
C SER A 197 -2.34 1.55 -16.55
N ARG A 198 -1.99 1.96 -17.77
CA ARG A 198 -1.33 1.10 -18.76
C ARG A 198 -0.08 0.39 -18.20
N GLU A 199 0.79 1.11 -17.50
CA GLU A 199 2.08 0.59 -17.03
C GLU A 199 1.99 -0.09 -15.66
N LEU A 200 2.39 -1.36 -15.62
CA LEU A 200 2.44 -2.19 -14.41
C LEU A 200 3.86 -2.69 -14.16
N SER A 201 4.23 -2.91 -12.91
CA SER A 201 5.53 -3.47 -12.52
C SER A 201 5.37 -4.78 -11.76
N ALA A 202 6.14 -5.80 -12.12
CA ALA A 202 6.23 -7.05 -11.37
C ALA A 202 7.62 -7.23 -10.77
N ASP A 203 7.68 -7.44 -9.46
CA ASP A 203 8.93 -7.64 -8.70
C ASP A 203 8.66 -8.39 -7.37
N GLU A 204 9.70 -8.59 -6.56
CA GLU A 204 9.57 -9.10 -5.20
C GLU A 204 9.53 -8.02 -4.10
N GLY A 205 8.59 -8.22 -3.17
CA GLY A 205 8.57 -7.64 -1.83
C GLY A 205 9.07 -8.62 -0.75
N MET A 206 9.29 -8.11 0.46
CA MET A 206 9.80 -8.90 1.59
C MET A 206 9.03 -8.66 2.90
N VAL A 207 8.58 -9.75 3.53
CA VAL A 207 8.04 -9.77 4.90
C VAL A 207 9.14 -10.14 5.88
N ALA A 208 9.56 -9.19 6.71
CA ALA A 208 10.64 -9.40 7.68
C ALA A 208 10.33 -10.55 8.66
N TYR A 209 11.17 -11.58 8.64
CA TYR A 209 11.07 -12.71 9.57
C TYR A 209 12.40 -13.45 9.68
N LYS A 210 12.90 -13.60 10.92
CA LYS A 210 14.17 -14.29 11.21
C LYS A 210 14.00 -15.68 11.83
N GLY A 211 12.79 -16.07 12.22
CA GLY A 211 12.52 -17.35 12.87
C GLY A 211 12.72 -18.57 11.97
N ARG A 212 12.46 -19.76 12.52
CA ARG A 212 12.54 -21.03 11.77
C ARG A 212 11.31 -21.18 10.88
N LEU A 213 11.53 -21.29 9.58
CA LEU A 213 10.52 -21.53 8.55
C LEU A 213 11.23 -22.00 7.28
N TYR A 214 10.79 -23.10 6.68
CA TYR A 214 11.54 -23.76 5.60
C TYR A 214 11.56 -22.95 4.29
N PHE A 215 10.53 -22.13 4.03
CA PHE A 215 10.44 -21.28 2.84
C PHE A 215 10.92 -19.84 3.06
N LYS A 216 11.53 -19.54 4.22
CA LYS A 216 12.21 -18.27 4.45
C LYS A 216 13.34 -18.08 3.43
N GLN A 217 13.42 -16.89 2.85
CA GLN A 217 14.43 -16.51 1.87
C GLN A 217 15.46 -15.55 2.45
N TYR A 218 16.66 -15.60 1.90
CA TYR A 218 17.70 -14.59 2.10
C TYR A 218 17.88 -13.80 0.80
N SER A 219 17.68 -12.48 0.84
CA SER A 219 17.90 -11.57 -0.28
C SER A 219 18.86 -10.46 0.16
N PRO A 220 20.18 -10.58 -0.13
CA PRO A 220 21.18 -9.63 0.37
C PRO A 220 21.00 -8.21 -0.18
N ALA A 221 20.35 -8.07 -1.34
CA ALA A 221 20.15 -6.79 -2.03
C ALA A 221 18.97 -5.97 -1.50
N LYS A 222 18.03 -6.58 -0.77
CA LYS A 222 16.86 -5.87 -0.19
C LYS A 222 17.19 -5.38 1.23
N PRO A 223 16.61 -4.25 1.69
CA PRO A 223 16.81 -3.75 3.06
C PRO A 223 16.43 -4.80 4.13
N THR A 224 15.33 -5.51 3.90
CA THR A 224 14.94 -6.68 4.68
C THR A 224 15.58 -7.94 4.10
N LYS A 225 16.78 -8.29 4.60
CA LYS A 225 17.56 -9.41 4.05
C LYS A 225 16.96 -10.79 4.31
N TRP A 226 16.26 -10.97 5.44
CA TRP A 226 15.69 -12.26 5.85
C TRP A 226 14.19 -12.14 6.01
N GLY A 227 13.44 -13.02 5.34
CA GLY A 227 12.00 -12.96 5.41
C GLY A 227 11.27 -13.93 4.50
N LEU A 228 9.97 -13.73 4.37
CA LEU A 228 9.15 -14.40 3.37
C LEU A 228 9.15 -13.53 2.12
N LYS A 229 9.47 -14.13 0.98
CA LYS A 229 9.42 -13.44 -0.31
C LYS A 229 7.97 -13.38 -0.80
N VAL A 230 7.54 -12.22 -1.27
CA VAL A 230 6.21 -11.99 -1.84
C VAL A 230 6.40 -11.53 -3.28
N TRP A 231 5.83 -12.22 -4.24
CA TRP A 231 5.76 -11.74 -5.62
C TRP A 231 4.62 -10.74 -5.73
N MET A 232 4.85 -9.61 -6.37
CA MET A 232 3.89 -8.51 -6.43
C MET A 232 3.74 -7.99 -7.84
N LEU A 233 2.51 -7.63 -8.21
CA LEU A 233 2.18 -6.82 -9.36
C LEU A 233 1.59 -5.50 -8.85
N CYS A 234 2.19 -4.38 -9.26
CA CYS A 234 1.76 -3.05 -8.85
C CYS A 234 1.54 -2.13 -10.06
N GLU A 235 0.65 -1.15 -9.93
CA GLU A 235 0.59 -0.02 -10.86
C GLU A 235 1.90 0.79 -10.75
N ALA A 236 2.58 1.01 -11.87
CA ALA A 236 3.91 1.63 -11.89
C ALA A 236 3.90 3.06 -11.32
N ALA A 237 2.84 3.82 -11.61
CA ALA A 237 2.75 5.25 -11.26
C ALA A 237 2.45 5.52 -9.78
N SER A 238 1.65 4.67 -9.12
CA SER A 238 1.20 4.91 -7.74
C SER A 238 1.68 3.89 -6.72
N GLY A 239 2.17 2.73 -7.16
CA GLY A 239 2.50 1.61 -6.29
C GLY A 239 1.27 0.90 -5.72
N TYR A 240 0.07 1.11 -6.29
CA TYR A 240 -1.11 0.32 -5.91
C TYR A 240 -0.84 -1.16 -6.17
N CYS A 241 -0.95 -2.00 -5.15
CA CYS A 241 -0.74 -3.44 -5.31
C CYS A 241 -2.00 -4.10 -5.86
N LEU A 242 -1.88 -4.66 -7.05
CA LEU A 242 -2.96 -5.26 -7.83
C LEU A 242 -3.13 -6.75 -7.54
N ASN A 243 -2.02 -7.45 -7.41
CA ASN A 243 -1.97 -8.88 -7.18
C ASN A 243 -0.67 -9.24 -6.48
N PHE A 244 -0.69 -10.32 -5.69
CA PHE A 244 0.50 -10.82 -5.03
C PHE A 244 0.37 -12.29 -4.64
N ASP A 245 1.51 -12.94 -4.41
CA ASP A 245 1.55 -14.31 -3.87
C ASP A 245 2.80 -14.55 -3.02
N ILE A 246 2.70 -15.40 -2.00
CA ILE A 246 3.81 -15.71 -1.11
C ILE A 246 4.59 -16.89 -1.67
N TYR A 247 5.90 -16.71 -1.87
CA TYR A 247 6.77 -17.78 -2.31
C TYR A 247 6.96 -18.83 -1.20
N THR A 248 6.43 -20.03 -1.42
CA THR A 248 6.53 -21.16 -0.47
C THR A 248 7.56 -22.22 -0.87
N GLY A 249 8.43 -21.93 -1.85
CA GLY A 249 9.41 -22.87 -2.40
C GLY A 249 8.99 -23.43 -3.76
N ARG A 250 9.35 -24.68 -4.05
CA ARG A 250 9.09 -25.29 -5.36
C ARG A 250 7.58 -25.47 -5.62
N ARG A 251 7.14 -25.16 -6.84
CA ARG A 251 5.79 -25.51 -7.31
C ARG A 251 5.60 -27.03 -7.33
N ARG A 252 4.39 -27.49 -7.02
CA ARG A 252 4.01 -28.90 -7.12
C ARG A 252 3.87 -29.37 -8.58
N VAL A 253 3.44 -28.47 -9.47
CA VAL A 253 3.27 -28.72 -10.91
C VAL A 253 4.23 -27.83 -11.68
N ALA A 254 5.08 -28.43 -12.52
CA ALA A 254 5.98 -27.71 -13.40
C ALA A 254 5.25 -27.39 -14.71
N SER A 255 5.26 -26.12 -15.12
CA SER A 255 4.74 -25.69 -16.42
C SER A 255 5.64 -26.06 -17.60
N GLY A 256 6.87 -26.54 -17.33
CA GLY A 256 7.94 -26.67 -18.32
C GLY A 256 8.70 -25.36 -18.58
N HIS A 257 8.26 -24.23 -18.00
CA HIS A 257 8.92 -22.94 -18.09
C HIS A 257 9.71 -22.60 -16.80
N SER A 258 10.38 -21.43 -16.80
CA SER A 258 11.10 -20.95 -15.62
C SER A 258 10.12 -20.47 -14.53
N LEU A 259 10.57 -20.46 -13.27
CA LEU A 259 9.80 -19.86 -12.17
C LEU A 259 9.42 -18.40 -12.47
N GLY A 260 10.31 -17.66 -13.14
CA GLY A 260 10.07 -16.28 -13.52
C GLY A 260 8.89 -16.11 -14.48
N TYR A 261 8.80 -16.99 -15.49
CA TYR A 261 7.66 -17.05 -16.41
C TYR A 261 6.36 -17.27 -15.63
N ASP A 262 6.37 -18.34 -14.85
CA ASP A 262 5.27 -18.85 -14.03
C ASP A 262 4.70 -17.82 -13.04
N VAL A 263 5.58 -17.01 -12.44
CA VAL A 263 5.16 -15.96 -11.51
C VAL A 263 4.50 -14.81 -12.25
N VAL A 264 5.09 -14.33 -13.35
CA VAL A 264 4.54 -13.18 -14.09
C VAL A 264 3.21 -13.55 -14.74
N THR A 265 3.07 -14.75 -15.32
CA THR A 265 1.80 -15.19 -15.92
C THR A 265 0.68 -15.29 -14.88
N ASP A 266 0.96 -15.86 -13.70
CA ASP A 266 -0.05 -16.01 -12.64
C ASP A 266 -0.46 -14.66 -12.06
N LEU A 267 0.50 -13.75 -11.82
CA LEU A 267 0.21 -12.42 -11.32
C LEU A 267 -0.60 -11.59 -12.32
N CYS A 268 -0.25 -11.68 -13.61
CA CYS A 268 -0.88 -10.88 -14.67
C CYS A 268 -2.19 -11.46 -15.17
N GLN A 269 -2.55 -12.70 -14.83
CA GLN A 269 -3.73 -13.39 -15.38
C GLN A 269 -5.01 -12.52 -15.42
N PRO A 270 -5.38 -11.78 -14.35
CA PRO A 270 -6.59 -10.94 -14.36
C PRO A 270 -6.50 -9.70 -15.27
N TYR A 271 -5.29 -9.34 -15.67
CA TYR A 271 -4.92 -8.13 -16.42
C TYR A 271 -4.42 -8.44 -17.84
N LEU A 272 -4.45 -9.70 -18.27
CA LEU A 272 -4.18 -10.08 -19.66
C LEU A 272 -5.32 -9.57 -20.57
N HIS A 273 -5.03 -9.50 -21.87
CA HIS A 273 -5.96 -9.08 -22.93
C HIS A 273 -6.45 -7.63 -22.85
N ARG A 274 -5.70 -6.76 -22.16
CA ARG A 274 -6.08 -5.37 -21.87
C ARG A 274 -5.07 -4.33 -22.35
N ASN A 275 -4.07 -4.74 -23.12
CA ASN A 275 -2.98 -3.89 -23.63
C ASN A 275 -2.16 -3.17 -22.54
N HIS A 276 -2.11 -3.73 -21.33
CA HIS A 276 -1.16 -3.28 -20.30
C HIS A 276 0.28 -3.51 -20.74
N HIS A 277 1.18 -2.70 -20.19
CA HIS A 277 2.63 -2.79 -20.38
C HIS A 277 3.28 -3.23 -19.08
N ILE A 278 3.80 -4.45 -19.03
CA ILE A 278 4.40 -5.03 -17.81
C ILE A 278 5.91 -4.85 -17.83
N TYR A 279 6.44 -4.25 -16.76
CA TYR A 279 7.86 -4.07 -16.54
C TYR A 279 8.33 -5.01 -15.44
N PHE A 280 9.39 -5.77 -15.70
CA PHE A 280 9.94 -6.73 -14.74
C PHE A 280 11.44 -6.92 -14.92
N ASP A 281 12.09 -7.39 -13.86
CA ASP A 281 13.54 -7.56 -13.83
C ASP A 281 14.04 -8.75 -14.67
N ARG A 282 15.36 -8.90 -14.69
CA ARG A 282 16.06 -9.99 -15.37
C ARG A 282 15.83 -11.39 -14.77
N PHE A 283 15.39 -11.51 -13.52
CA PHE A 283 15.04 -12.79 -12.91
C PHE A 283 13.82 -13.39 -13.62
N PHE A 284 12.81 -12.57 -13.91
CA PHE A 284 11.60 -13.00 -14.61
C PHE A 284 11.78 -13.15 -16.13
N SER A 285 12.66 -12.35 -16.72
CA SER A 285 12.75 -12.20 -18.17
C SER A 285 13.15 -13.44 -18.97
N SER A 286 12.39 -13.71 -20.04
CA SER A 286 12.73 -14.68 -21.09
C SER A 286 11.99 -14.35 -22.40
N PRO A 287 12.54 -14.69 -23.58
CA PRO A 287 11.84 -14.53 -24.87
C PRO A 287 10.46 -15.20 -24.90
N ALA A 288 10.34 -16.39 -24.31
CA ALA A 288 9.07 -17.11 -24.22
C ALA A 288 8.00 -16.35 -23.42
N LEU A 289 8.38 -15.74 -22.29
CA LEU A 289 7.46 -14.94 -21.47
C LEU A 289 6.92 -13.73 -22.23
N LEU A 290 7.81 -12.97 -22.89
CA LEU A 290 7.38 -11.76 -23.59
C LEU A 290 6.52 -12.07 -24.82
N GLN A 291 6.77 -13.19 -25.51
CA GLN A 291 5.89 -13.68 -26.57
C GLN A 291 4.55 -14.14 -26.04
N TYR A 292 4.51 -14.85 -24.90
CA TYR A 292 3.27 -15.27 -24.26
C TYR A 292 2.40 -14.05 -23.90
N LEU A 293 2.97 -13.05 -23.21
CA LEU A 293 2.25 -11.83 -22.87
C LEU A 293 1.72 -11.14 -24.13
N GLN A 294 2.55 -11.04 -25.17
CA GLN A 294 2.15 -10.42 -26.42
C GLN A 294 0.98 -11.14 -27.09
N LEU A 295 1.00 -12.47 -27.11
CA LEU A 295 -0.08 -13.30 -27.64
C LEU A 295 -1.39 -13.08 -26.88
N HIS A 296 -1.32 -12.63 -25.63
CA HIS A 296 -2.46 -12.32 -24.77
C HIS A 296 -2.66 -10.79 -24.64
N ASP A 297 -2.49 -10.06 -25.75
CA ASP A 297 -2.62 -8.60 -25.88
C ASP A 297 -2.05 -7.82 -24.70
N THR A 298 -0.87 -8.22 -24.25
CA THR A 298 -0.14 -7.58 -23.15
C THR A 298 1.28 -7.35 -23.61
N ARG A 299 1.80 -6.14 -23.45
CA ARG A 299 3.18 -5.83 -23.86
C ARG A 299 4.08 -5.84 -22.64
N ALA A 300 5.38 -5.97 -22.88
CA ALA A 300 6.34 -6.03 -21.79
C ALA A 300 7.67 -5.40 -22.16
N CYS A 301 8.38 -4.94 -21.13
CA CYS A 301 9.76 -4.49 -21.22
C CYS A 301 10.51 -4.98 -19.99
N SER A 302 11.71 -5.52 -20.18
CA SER A 302 12.49 -6.07 -19.08
C SER A 302 13.97 -5.90 -19.31
N THR A 303 14.75 -5.90 -18.23
CA THR A 303 16.18 -6.19 -18.35
C THR A 303 16.37 -7.68 -18.61
N ILE A 304 17.44 -8.05 -19.33
CA ILE A 304 17.70 -9.45 -19.64
C ILE A 304 19.19 -9.79 -19.56
N HIS A 305 19.50 -11.02 -19.15
CA HIS A 305 20.84 -11.57 -19.33
C HIS A 305 21.02 -12.07 -20.77
N LEU A 306 22.11 -11.68 -21.43
CA LEU A 306 22.41 -12.08 -22.81
C LEU A 306 22.60 -13.60 -22.98
N ASN A 307 22.77 -14.32 -21.88
CA ASN A 307 22.94 -15.77 -21.84
C ASN A 307 21.59 -16.52 -21.80
N ARG A 308 20.45 -15.81 -21.80
CA ARG A 308 19.12 -16.43 -21.73
C ARG A 308 18.82 -17.22 -23.00
N LYS A 309 18.25 -18.41 -22.83
CA LYS A 309 17.79 -19.27 -23.94
C LYS A 309 16.76 -18.51 -24.79
N GLY A 310 16.89 -18.63 -26.12
CA GLY A 310 15.99 -18.03 -27.11
C GLY A 310 16.40 -16.66 -27.64
N LEU A 311 17.47 -16.06 -27.08
CA LEU A 311 18.16 -14.91 -27.67
C LEU A 311 19.13 -15.37 -28.78
N PRO A 312 19.51 -14.51 -29.74
CA PRO A 312 20.43 -14.90 -30.79
C PRO A 312 21.80 -15.20 -30.19
N SER A 313 22.42 -16.28 -30.65
CA SER A 313 23.69 -16.81 -30.14
C SER A 313 24.83 -15.77 -30.18
N VAL A 314 24.81 -14.86 -31.16
CA VAL A 314 25.77 -13.76 -31.27
C VAL A 314 25.69 -12.79 -30.08
N ALA A 315 24.49 -12.56 -29.52
CA ALA A 315 24.28 -11.58 -28.46
C ALA A 315 25.10 -11.87 -27.20
N ARG A 316 25.35 -13.15 -26.90
CA ARG A 316 26.19 -13.56 -25.75
C ARG A 316 27.63 -13.06 -25.85
N LYS A 317 28.14 -12.86 -27.08
CA LYS A 317 29.53 -12.45 -27.35
C LYS A 317 29.67 -10.93 -27.52
N ILE A 318 28.57 -10.20 -27.60
CA ILE A 318 28.59 -8.75 -27.81
C ILE A 318 29.14 -8.06 -26.57
N GLN A 319 30.25 -7.35 -26.76
CA GLN A 319 30.86 -6.49 -25.76
C GLN A 319 31.09 -5.11 -26.37
N LEU A 320 30.18 -4.19 -26.06
CA LEU A 320 30.27 -2.81 -26.51
C LEU A 320 31.47 -2.14 -25.85
N THR A 321 32.25 -1.37 -26.61
CA THR A 321 33.47 -0.70 -26.12
C THR A 321 33.23 0.76 -25.75
N LYS A 322 32.49 1.50 -26.58
CA LYS A 322 32.20 2.92 -26.41
C LYS A 322 30.90 3.16 -25.62
N GLN A 323 30.89 4.19 -24.76
CA GLN A 323 29.66 4.68 -24.14
C GLN A 323 28.73 5.26 -25.21
N GLY A 324 27.43 5.03 -25.09
CA GLY A 324 26.41 5.38 -26.08
C GLY A 324 26.24 4.37 -27.20
N ALA A 325 27.18 3.42 -27.38
CA ALA A 325 27.05 2.37 -28.39
C ALA A 325 25.79 1.52 -28.13
N THR A 326 25.10 1.17 -29.21
CA THR A 326 23.83 0.43 -29.17
C THR A 326 23.78 -0.60 -30.30
N CYS A 327 23.24 -1.78 -30.01
CA CYS A 327 22.89 -2.79 -31.00
C CYS A 327 21.44 -3.22 -30.79
N PHE A 328 20.75 -3.51 -31.90
CA PHE A 328 19.37 -3.99 -31.88
C PHE A 328 19.27 -5.31 -32.62
N PHE A 329 18.52 -6.25 -32.06
CA PHE A 329 18.10 -7.46 -32.74
C PHE A 329 16.59 -7.61 -32.59
N GLN A 330 15.92 -8.01 -33.65
CA GLN A 330 14.47 -8.18 -33.66
C GLN A 330 14.08 -9.57 -34.12
N LYS A 331 13.07 -10.16 -33.47
CA LYS A 331 12.40 -11.40 -33.86
C LYS A 331 10.90 -11.17 -33.81
N GLY A 332 10.28 -11.01 -34.98
CA GLY A 332 8.89 -10.54 -35.07
C GLY A 332 8.77 -9.19 -34.36
N SER A 333 8.11 -9.18 -33.21
CA SER A 333 7.85 -8.01 -32.35
C SER A 333 8.69 -7.99 -31.07
N LEU A 334 9.50 -9.02 -30.82
CA LEU A 334 10.51 -8.95 -29.77
C LEU A 334 11.67 -8.08 -30.25
N LEU A 335 11.99 -7.06 -29.48
CA LEU A 335 13.18 -6.23 -29.65
C LEU A 335 14.15 -6.46 -28.50
N LEU A 336 15.32 -7.01 -28.82
CA LEU A 336 16.49 -7.03 -27.96
C LEU A 336 17.31 -5.75 -28.23
N THR A 337 17.52 -4.97 -27.18
CA THR A 337 18.36 -3.77 -27.21
C THR A 337 19.55 -3.98 -26.30
N ILE A 338 20.77 -3.84 -26.82
CA ILE A 338 22.02 -3.88 -26.05
C ILE A 338 22.62 -2.48 -26.11
N TRP A 339 22.82 -1.85 -24.97
CA TRP A 339 23.31 -0.49 -24.88
C TRP A 339 24.40 -0.38 -23.83
N LYS A 340 25.39 0.47 -24.08
CA LYS A 340 26.47 0.72 -23.14
C LYS A 340 26.40 2.12 -22.57
N ASP A 341 26.12 2.19 -21.26
CA ASP A 341 26.43 3.36 -20.45
C ASP A 341 27.84 3.21 -19.84
N LYS A 342 27.99 3.46 -18.53
CA LYS A 342 29.16 3.03 -17.76
C LYS A 342 29.34 1.51 -17.79
N ARG A 343 28.23 0.77 -17.86
CA ARG A 343 28.17 -0.69 -18.01
C ARG A 343 27.22 -1.03 -19.15
N GLN A 344 27.46 -2.20 -19.76
CA GLN A 344 26.55 -2.74 -20.77
C GLN A 344 25.26 -3.23 -20.08
N VAL A 345 24.13 -2.84 -20.64
CA VAL A 345 22.79 -3.22 -20.22
C VAL A 345 22.06 -3.78 -21.43
N ALA A 346 21.26 -4.81 -21.22
CA ALA A 346 20.39 -5.36 -22.25
C ALA A 346 18.94 -5.33 -21.78
N THR A 347 18.05 -4.95 -22.69
CA THR A 347 16.60 -5.00 -22.49
C THR A 347 15.95 -5.85 -23.57
N LEU A 348 14.87 -6.53 -23.20
CA LEU A 348 14.00 -7.24 -24.11
C LEU A 348 12.60 -6.66 -23.99
N SER A 349 11.97 -6.32 -25.13
CA SER A 349 10.71 -5.60 -25.14
C SER A 349 9.79 -6.01 -26.30
N THR A 350 8.49 -5.81 -26.12
CA THR A 350 7.44 -5.92 -27.16
C THR A 350 6.62 -4.63 -27.31
N ASN A 351 6.89 -3.62 -26.49
CA ASN A 351 6.24 -2.32 -26.50
C ASN A 351 7.09 -1.20 -27.12
N GLN A 352 8.30 -1.48 -27.60
CA GLN A 352 9.23 -0.44 -28.05
C GLN A 352 9.82 -0.76 -29.42
N SER A 353 9.99 0.29 -30.24
CA SER A 353 10.78 0.22 -31.47
C SER A 353 12.25 0.53 -31.17
N ALA A 354 13.14 0.27 -32.14
CA ALA A 354 14.56 0.58 -32.08
C ALA A 354 14.82 2.10 -32.18
N THR A 355 14.35 2.85 -31.19
CA THR A 355 14.40 4.32 -31.17
C THR A 355 15.35 4.80 -30.07
N MET A 356 16.17 5.78 -30.42
CA MET A 356 17.05 6.49 -29.49
C MET A 356 16.39 7.82 -29.11
N VAL A 357 16.40 8.17 -27.82
CA VAL A 357 15.78 9.39 -27.30
C VAL A 357 16.74 10.11 -26.37
N GLU A 358 16.65 11.43 -26.33
CA GLU A 358 17.39 12.25 -25.37
C GLU A 358 16.66 12.26 -24.02
N SER A 359 17.37 11.92 -22.94
CA SER A 359 16.83 11.92 -21.59
C SER A 359 17.91 12.33 -20.59
N ALA A 360 17.66 13.44 -19.89
CA ALA A 360 18.60 14.07 -18.96
C ALA A 360 19.99 14.35 -19.59
N GLY A 361 20.00 14.91 -20.80
CA GLY A 361 21.23 15.27 -21.53
C GLY A 361 22.05 14.09 -22.06
N THR A 362 21.45 12.90 -22.15
CA THR A 362 22.11 11.71 -22.73
C THR A 362 21.16 11.00 -23.69
N VAL A 363 21.64 10.70 -24.90
CA VAL A 363 20.93 9.89 -25.89
C VAL A 363 21.02 8.42 -25.49
N LYS A 364 19.87 7.79 -25.24
CA LYS A 364 19.78 6.37 -24.85
C LYS A 364 18.55 5.71 -25.48
N PRO A 365 18.50 4.37 -25.57
CA PRO A 365 17.36 3.69 -26.18
C PRO A 365 16.07 3.94 -25.39
N GLN A 366 14.96 4.11 -26.11
CA GLN A 366 13.64 4.35 -25.50
C GLN A 366 13.23 3.24 -24.53
N ALA A 367 13.54 1.97 -24.86
CA ALA A 367 13.30 0.83 -23.97
C ALA A 367 13.98 0.98 -22.60
N VAL A 368 15.20 1.53 -22.55
CA VAL A 368 15.91 1.77 -21.29
C VAL A 368 15.27 2.92 -20.50
N VAL A 369 14.84 3.99 -21.18
CA VAL A 369 14.13 5.12 -20.54
C VAL A 369 12.84 4.65 -19.89
N GLU A 370 12.01 3.92 -20.63
CA GLU A 370 10.73 3.44 -20.12
C GLU A 370 10.89 2.40 -19.02
N TYR A 371 11.84 1.46 -19.16
CA TYR A 371 12.13 0.50 -18.11
C TYR A 371 12.45 1.20 -16.78
N ASN A 372 13.37 2.17 -16.81
CA ASN A 372 13.76 2.91 -15.60
C ASN A 372 12.61 3.74 -15.02
N LYS A 373 11.68 4.21 -15.87
CA LYS A 373 10.52 4.98 -15.44
C LYS A 373 9.47 4.13 -14.72
N TYR A 374 9.23 2.90 -15.19
CA TYR A 374 8.04 2.13 -14.79
C TYR A 374 8.32 0.88 -13.94
N MET A 375 9.57 0.42 -13.82
CA MET A 375 9.91 -0.75 -12.99
C MET A 375 9.67 -0.55 -11.48
N GLY A 376 9.68 0.69 -10.99
CA GLY A 376 9.70 1.02 -9.55
C GLY A 376 8.37 0.92 -8.78
N GLY A 377 7.29 0.41 -9.37
CA GLY A 377 5.96 0.40 -8.71
C GLY A 377 5.92 -0.47 -7.45
N VAL A 378 6.60 -1.62 -7.43
CA VAL A 378 6.71 -2.46 -6.22
C VAL A 378 7.53 -1.77 -5.14
N ASP A 379 8.63 -1.10 -5.50
CA ASP A 379 9.45 -0.35 -4.55
C ASP A 379 8.66 0.82 -3.93
N LEU A 380 7.79 1.48 -4.69
CA LEU A 380 6.91 2.54 -4.19
C LEU A 380 5.89 2.00 -3.18
N SER A 381 5.29 0.83 -3.45
CA SER A 381 4.41 0.13 -2.50
C SER A 381 5.14 -0.18 -1.19
N ASP A 382 6.35 -0.74 -1.29
CA ASP A 382 7.17 -1.11 -0.14
C ASP A 382 7.62 0.12 0.68
N GLN A 383 7.96 1.21 0.00
CA GLN A 383 8.29 2.49 0.62
C GLN A 383 7.11 3.04 1.42
N MET A 384 5.92 3.13 0.82
CA MET A 384 4.71 3.64 1.47
C MET A 384 4.33 2.83 2.71
N ARG A 385 4.51 1.51 2.65
CA ARG A 385 4.30 0.60 3.78
C ARG A 385 5.30 0.83 4.92
N SER A 386 6.55 1.20 4.59
CA SER A 386 7.63 1.34 5.57
C SER A 386 7.49 2.54 6.51
N TYR A 387 6.73 3.57 6.13
CA TYR A 387 6.62 4.82 6.90
C TYR A 387 5.99 4.66 8.29
N TYR A 388 4.87 3.92 8.40
CA TYR A 388 4.21 3.67 9.70
C TYR A 388 3.84 2.19 9.85
N PRO A 389 4.81 1.29 10.09
CA PRO A 389 4.57 -0.14 10.07
C PRO A 389 3.61 -0.56 11.19
N VAL A 390 2.46 -1.13 10.82
CA VAL A 390 1.52 -1.76 11.75
C VAL A 390 2.09 -3.07 12.28
N GLY A 391 1.86 -3.35 13.56
CA GLY A 391 2.27 -4.60 14.21
C GLY A 391 3.73 -4.61 14.69
N ARG A 392 4.19 -5.77 15.15
CA ARG A 392 5.51 -5.97 15.76
C ARG A 392 6.13 -7.31 15.37
N PRO A 393 7.47 -7.45 15.46
CA PRO A 393 8.14 -8.72 15.21
C PRO A 393 7.53 -9.86 16.04
N SER A 394 7.35 -11.02 15.42
CA SER A 394 6.78 -12.19 16.08
C SER A 394 7.63 -13.44 15.85
N LYS A 395 7.60 -14.35 16.83
CA LYS A 395 8.10 -15.72 16.66
C LYS A 395 7.20 -16.55 15.75
N LYS A 396 5.93 -16.15 15.57
CA LYS A 396 4.96 -16.82 14.70
C LYS A 396 4.96 -16.15 13.32
N TRP A 397 5.46 -16.83 12.29
CA TRP A 397 5.59 -16.28 10.93
C TRP A 397 4.29 -15.68 10.38
N TRP A 398 3.15 -16.32 10.66
CA TRP A 398 1.85 -15.91 10.13
C TRP A 398 1.40 -14.56 10.68
N ARG A 399 1.89 -14.15 11.86
CA ARG A 399 1.62 -12.81 12.40
C ARG A 399 2.35 -11.74 11.62
N CYS A 400 3.58 -12.01 11.17
CA CYS A 400 4.29 -11.08 10.29
C CYS A 400 3.54 -10.90 8.96
N VAL A 401 2.93 -11.97 8.43
CA VAL A 401 2.10 -11.89 7.22
C VAL A 401 0.79 -11.13 7.48
N LEU A 402 0.09 -11.38 8.59
CA LEU A 402 -1.08 -10.59 8.98
C LEU A 402 -0.78 -9.09 8.97
N TRP A 403 0.31 -8.68 9.62
CA TRP A 403 0.71 -7.29 9.66
C TRP A 403 1.12 -6.74 8.29
N TYR A 404 1.79 -7.55 7.46
CA TYR A 404 2.07 -7.17 6.08
C TYR A 404 0.78 -6.91 5.28
N LEU A 405 -0.20 -7.82 5.35
CA LEU A 405 -1.50 -7.71 4.69
C LEU A 405 -2.28 -6.48 5.20
N MET A 406 -2.27 -6.22 6.50
CA MET A 406 -2.87 -5.02 7.08
C MET A 406 -2.22 -3.74 6.51
N ASN A 407 -0.88 -3.69 6.50
CA ASN A 407 -0.18 -2.50 6.01
C ASN A 407 -0.43 -2.23 4.51
N ILE A 408 -0.37 -3.26 3.67
CA ILE A 408 -0.61 -3.09 2.23
C ILE A 408 -2.06 -2.72 1.94
N THR A 409 -3.01 -3.25 2.72
CA THR A 409 -4.42 -2.87 2.63
C THR A 409 -4.62 -1.40 2.97
N ILE A 410 -3.98 -0.89 4.03
CA ILE A 410 -4.02 0.53 4.39
C ILE A 410 -3.44 1.41 3.28
N VAL A 411 -2.32 1.00 2.66
CA VAL A 411 -1.71 1.74 1.54
C VAL A 411 -2.63 1.77 0.33
N ASN A 412 -3.19 0.63 -0.07
CA ASN A 412 -4.14 0.56 -1.18
C ASN A 412 -5.40 1.39 -0.89
N ALA A 413 -5.97 1.30 0.32
CA ALA A 413 -7.12 2.10 0.72
C ALA A 413 -6.84 3.60 0.66
N TRP A 414 -5.65 4.03 1.12
CA TRP A 414 -5.18 5.39 0.99
C TRP A 414 -5.08 5.85 -0.48
N LEU A 415 -4.57 4.99 -1.37
CA LEU A 415 -4.45 5.33 -2.79
C LEU A 415 -5.81 5.46 -3.48
N ILE A 416 -6.79 4.62 -3.12
CA ILE A 416 -8.17 4.73 -3.60
C ILE A 416 -8.78 6.03 -3.06
N PHE A 417 -8.70 6.26 -1.74
CA PHE A 417 -9.19 7.47 -1.09
C PHE A 417 -8.61 8.72 -1.77
N LYS A 418 -7.30 8.83 -1.91
CA LYS A 418 -6.62 9.98 -2.51
C LYS A 418 -7.05 10.25 -3.96
N LYS A 419 -7.34 9.21 -4.75
CA LYS A 419 -7.75 9.32 -6.16
C LYS A 419 -9.25 9.56 -6.35
N SER A 420 -10.03 9.42 -5.28
CA SER A 420 -11.49 9.59 -5.32
C SER A 420 -11.89 11.05 -5.15
N SER A 421 -13.10 11.38 -5.57
CA SER A 421 -13.66 12.72 -5.37
C SER A 421 -14.22 12.84 -3.94
N HIS A 422 -13.96 13.99 -3.30
CA HIS A 422 -14.40 14.26 -1.93
C HIS A 422 -15.23 15.53 -1.86
N ASP A 423 -16.28 15.51 -1.05
CA ASP A 423 -17.10 16.67 -0.72
C ASP A 423 -17.32 16.73 0.80
N PRO A 424 -16.76 17.73 1.52
CA PRO A 424 -15.90 18.80 0.99
C PRO A 424 -14.56 18.27 0.45
N PRO A 425 -13.88 19.03 -0.44
CA PRO A 425 -12.56 18.64 -0.94
C PRO A 425 -11.56 18.39 0.18
N LEU A 426 -10.65 17.43 -0.03
CA LEU A 426 -9.61 17.15 0.95
C LEU A 426 -8.72 18.39 1.19
N PRO A 427 -8.27 18.62 2.44
CA PRO A 427 -7.28 19.65 2.72
C PRO A 427 -6.03 19.49 1.84
N SER A 428 -5.43 20.60 1.43
CA SER A 428 -4.26 20.60 0.53
C SER A 428 -3.06 19.81 1.07
N ARG A 429 -2.96 19.64 2.39
CA ARG A 429 -1.91 18.87 3.07
C ARG A 429 -2.39 17.53 3.65
N TYR A 430 -3.54 17.02 3.20
CA TYR A 430 -4.01 15.72 3.67
C TYR A 430 -3.10 14.61 3.13
N ASP A 431 -2.39 13.94 4.03
CA ASP A 431 -1.39 12.94 3.70
C ASP A 431 -1.74 11.54 4.24
N HIS A 432 -0.82 10.60 4.05
CA HIS A 432 -1.00 9.23 4.50
C HIS A 432 -1.04 9.11 6.04
N LEU A 433 -0.40 10.01 6.78
CA LEU A 433 -0.47 10.06 8.23
C LEU A 433 -1.86 10.51 8.69
N ASN A 434 -2.43 11.52 8.03
CA ASN A 434 -3.81 11.94 8.29
C ASN A 434 -4.77 10.78 8.06
N PHE A 435 -4.67 10.10 6.91
CA PHE A 435 -5.50 8.93 6.59
C PHE A 435 -5.41 7.84 7.66
N ARG A 436 -4.18 7.44 8.05
CA ARG A 436 -3.99 6.38 9.06
C ARG A 436 -4.49 6.77 10.44
N THR A 437 -4.31 8.03 10.83
CA THR A 437 -4.80 8.54 12.11
C THR A 437 -6.32 8.54 12.15
N SER A 438 -6.97 9.00 11.08
CA SER A 438 -8.43 8.98 10.93
C SER A 438 -8.96 7.54 10.92
N LEU A 439 -8.36 6.65 10.14
CA LEU A 439 -8.70 5.22 10.13
C LEU A 439 -8.59 4.60 11.52
N ALA A 440 -7.52 4.88 12.26
CA ALA A 440 -7.37 4.36 13.62
C ALA A 440 -8.43 4.90 14.57
N LYS A 441 -8.83 6.18 14.45
CA LYS A 441 -9.94 6.76 15.23
C LYS A 441 -11.27 6.08 14.93
N LEU A 442 -11.57 5.87 13.65
CA LEU A 442 -12.80 5.23 13.19
C LEU A 442 -12.86 3.74 13.54
N LEU A 443 -11.73 3.01 13.48
CA LEU A 443 -11.67 1.62 13.96
C LEU A 443 -11.77 1.50 15.48
N ARG A 444 -11.42 2.55 16.23
CA ARG A 444 -11.40 2.48 17.70
C ARG A 444 -12.80 2.39 18.30
N VAL A 445 -13.88 2.79 17.59
CA VAL A 445 -15.20 3.17 18.14
C VAL A 445 -15.38 2.67 19.56
N ILE A 446 -15.07 3.57 20.49
CA ILE A 446 -15.42 3.42 21.89
C ILE A 446 -16.90 3.73 21.89
N GLU A 447 -17.76 2.76 22.22
CA GLU A 447 -19.06 3.14 22.78
C GLU A 447 -18.70 4.02 23.97
N GLU A 448 -19.03 5.32 23.87
CA GLU A 448 -19.26 6.08 25.08
C GLU A 448 -20.18 5.20 25.90
N GLN A 449 -19.69 4.74 27.05
CA GLN A 449 -20.58 4.24 28.07
C GLN A 449 -21.50 5.40 28.40
N THR A 450 -22.63 5.49 27.69
CA THR A 450 -23.79 6.15 28.25
C THR A 450 -23.96 5.47 29.59
N ASN A 451 -23.98 6.25 30.67
CA ASN A 451 -24.29 5.72 31.98
C ASN A 451 -25.62 4.99 31.83
N GLY A 452 -25.58 3.65 31.78
CA GLY A 452 -26.74 2.84 31.41
C GLY A 452 -27.99 3.20 32.22
N ILE A 453 -29.17 2.85 31.70
CA ILE A 453 -30.43 3.16 32.38
C ILE A 453 -30.58 2.22 33.59
N THR A 454 -30.77 2.79 34.79
CA THR A 454 -31.14 2.02 35.99
C THR A 454 -32.60 2.28 36.33
N LEU A 455 -33.44 1.26 36.22
CA LEU A 455 -34.84 1.30 36.64
C LEU A 455 -34.92 0.88 38.11
N LYS A 456 -35.50 1.75 38.95
CA LYS A 456 -35.76 1.47 40.36
C LYS A 456 -37.26 1.48 40.60
N CYS A 457 -37.74 0.46 41.30
CA CYS A 457 -39.12 0.38 41.73
C CYS A 457 -39.19 0.69 43.23
N ALA A 458 -40.15 1.50 43.64
CA ALA A 458 -40.24 1.94 45.04
C ALA A 458 -40.68 0.80 45.98
N HIS A 459 -41.49 -0.16 45.49
CA HIS A 459 -42.11 -1.17 46.36
C HIS A 459 -42.12 -2.62 45.81
N GLY A 460 -41.77 -2.86 44.54
CA GLY A 460 -41.76 -4.20 43.92
C GLY A 460 -40.37 -4.69 43.50
N LYS A 461 -40.11 -6.00 43.67
CA LYS A 461 -38.87 -6.67 43.23
C LYS A 461 -39.10 -7.64 42.07
N ASP A 462 -40.35 -7.94 41.76
CA ASP A 462 -40.73 -8.82 40.66
C ASP A 462 -40.83 -8.03 39.37
N TRP A 463 -39.79 -8.11 38.55
CA TRP A 463 -39.70 -7.38 37.29
C TRP A 463 -40.25 -8.20 36.12
N ARG A 464 -40.95 -7.52 35.21
CA ARG A 464 -41.39 -8.06 33.93
C ARG A 464 -41.04 -7.11 32.80
N LYS A 465 -40.69 -7.66 31.65
CA LYS A 465 -40.52 -6.94 30.39
C LYS A 465 -41.51 -7.48 29.37
N ASP A 466 -42.36 -6.60 28.84
CA ASP A 466 -43.42 -6.95 27.88
C ASP A 466 -44.28 -8.14 28.36
N GLY A 467 -44.56 -8.16 29.68
CA GLY A 467 -45.35 -9.21 30.35
C GLY A 467 -44.57 -10.47 30.77
N LEU A 468 -43.35 -10.69 30.26
CA LEU A 468 -42.50 -11.83 30.59
C LEU A 468 -41.64 -11.54 31.83
N VAL A 469 -41.38 -12.56 32.65
CA VAL A 469 -40.51 -12.44 33.83
C VAL A 469 -39.11 -12.02 33.40
N TYR A 470 -38.56 -11.01 34.08
CA TYR A 470 -37.24 -10.44 33.78
C TYR A 470 -36.27 -10.70 34.94
N ASP A 471 -35.40 -11.69 34.77
CA ASP A 471 -34.55 -12.23 35.86
C ASP A 471 -33.22 -11.47 36.06
N GLN A 472 -32.92 -10.47 35.24
CA GLN A 472 -31.65 -9.71 35.31
C GLN A 472 -31.77 -8.50 36.26
N VAL A 473 -32.11 -8.78 37.51
CA VAL A 473 -32.25 -7.80 38.59
C VAL A 473 -30.97 -7.77 39.43
N THR A 474 -30.49 -6.59 39.80
CA THR A 474 -29.31 -6.43 40.67
C THR A 474 -29.65 -6.72 42.13
N ASP A 475 -28.61 -6.92 42.95
CA ASP A 475 -28.76 -7.24 44.38
C ASP A 475 -29.56 -6.19 45.18
N ASP A 476 -29.60 -4.94 44.70
CA ASP A 476 -30.39 -3.85 45.28
C ASP A 476 -31.86 -3.81 44.81
N GLY A 477 -32.30 -4.79 44.00
CA GLY A 477 -33.66 -4.89 43.46
C GLY A 477 -33.94 -4.02 42.24
N SER A 478 -32.91 -3.39 41.64
CA SER A 478 -33.05 -2.56 40.45
C SER A 478 -32.73 -3.31 39.14
N VAL A 479 -33.18 -2.79 38.01
CA VAL A 479 -32.80 -3.31 36.68
C VAL A 479 -31.79 -2.35 36.07
N ARG A 480 -30.59 -2.85 35.74
CA ARG A 480 -29.50 -2.02 35.19
C ARG A 480 -29.18 -2.42 33.76
N LEU A 481 -29.59 -1.58 32.81
CA LEU A 481 -29.33 -1.72 31.39
C LEU A 481 -27.99 -1.05 31.05
N SER A 482 -26.88 -1.76 31.27
CA SER A 482 -25.52 -1.21 31.14
C SER A 482 -25.02 -1.09 29.71
N THR A 483 -25.57 -1.87 28.77
CA THR A 483 -25.26 -1.83 27.34
C THR A 483 -26.56 -1.67 26.57
N LEU A 484 -26.98 -0.42 26.37
CA LEU A 484 -28.25 -0.11 25.71
C LEU A 484 -28.24 -0.57 24.26
N SER A 485 -29.28 -1.29 23.86
CA SER A 485 -29.54 -1.80 22.53
C SER A 485 -30.99 -1.49 22.13
N ASP A 486 -31.30 -1.53 20.83
CA ASP A 486 -32.70 -1.35 20.38
C ASP A 486 -33.61 -2.44 20.98
N SER A 487 -33.07 -3.61 21.30
CA SER A 487 -33.79 -4.68 21.99
C SER A 487 -34.12 -4.39 23.45
N ASP A 488 -33.55 -3.34 24.05
CA ASP A 488 -33.89 -2.87 25.40
C ASP A 488 -35.15 -2.00 25.44
N THR A 489 -35.69 -1.63 24.28
CA THR A 489 -37.01 -0.98 24.19
C THR A 489 -38.12 -1.94 24.58
N GLY A 490 -39.06 -1.51 25.42
CA GLY A 490 -40.19 -2.31 25.86
C GLY A 490 -40.87 -1.75 27.12
N GLU A 491 -41.98 -2.36 27.52
CA GLU A 491 -42.67 -2.04 28.76
C GLU A 491 -42.07 -2.82 29.94
N TYR A 492 -41.49 -2.09 30.89
CA TYR A 492 -40.99 -2.67 32.13
C TYR A 492 -42.02 -2.45 33.24
N SER A 493 -42.41 -3.51 33.92
CA SER A 493 -43.32 -3.44 35.07
C SER A 493 -42.70 -4.09 36.29
N CYS A 494 -42.97 -3.51 37.45
CA CYS A 494 -42.68 -4.09 38.75
C CYS A 494 -43.99 -4.22 39.54
N ALA A 495 -44.12 -5.31 40.29
CA ALA A 495 -45.31 -5.57 41.11
C ALA A 495 -44.91 -5.94 42.55
N ASP A 496 -45.80 -5.62 43.48
CA ASP A 496 -45.79 -6.09 44.87
C ASP A 496 -47.22 -6.44 45.32
N ASP A 497 -47.38 -6.80 46.60
CA ASP A 497 -48.66 -7.14 47.23
C ASP A 497 -49.63 -5.93 47.33
N HIS A 498 -49.19 -4.71 47.01
CA HIS A 498 -49.94 -3.46 47.14
C HIS A 498 -50.24 -2.75 45.80
N GLY A 499 -49.66 -3.18 44.67
CA GLY A 499 -49.98 -2.70 43.34
C GLY A 499 -48.89 -2.97 42.29
N SER A 500 -49.20 -2.74 41.01
CA SER A 500 -48.23 -2.79 39.92
C SER A 500 -47.96 -1.40 39.34
N SER A 501 -46.70 -1.13 39.00
CA SER A 501 -46.28 0.08 38.30
C SER A 501 -45.56 -0.31 37.01
N SER A 502 -45.91 0.34 35.89
CA SER A 502 -45.23 0.13 34.61
C SER A 502 -44.65 1.41 34.04
N ALA A 503 -43.54 1.27 33.31
CA ALA A 503 -42.86 2.33 32.60
C ALA A 503 -42.40 1.80 31.25
N PHE A 504 -42.71 2.54 30.18
CA PHE A 504 -42.24 2.22 28.85
C PHE A 504 -40.85 2.83 28.64
N VAL A 505 -39.86 1.98 28.41
CA VAL A 505 -38.49 2.40 28.11
C VAL A 505 -38.33 2.40 26.60
N PHE A 506 -38.10 3.57 26.01
CA PHE A 506 -37.82 3.71 24.59
C PHE A 506 -36.35 4.06 24.38
N VAL A 507 -35.59 3.13 23.81
CA VAL A 507 -34.16 3.28 23.51
C VAL A 507 -33.99 3.44 22.00
N ARG A 508 -33.34 4.52 21.57
CA ARG A 508 -32.98 4.74 20.17
C ARG A 508 -31.53 5.21 20.09
N LEU A 509 -30.65 4.34 19.59
CA LEU A 509 -29.23 4.67 19.43
C LEU A 509 -29.03 5.54 18.18
N CYS A 510 -28.60 6.79 18.37
CA CYS A 510 -28.34 7.69 17.25
C CYS A 510 -26.85 7.70 16.89
N ARG A 511 -26.51 7.19 15.69
CA ARG A 511 -25.12 7.10 15.23
C ARG A 511 -24.45 8.45 14.91
N ASN A 512 -25.21 9.53 14.77
CA ASN A 512 -24.73 10.88 14.39
C ASN A 512 -25.41 12.01 15.19
N CYS A 513 -25.84 11.76 16.43
CA CYS A 513 -26.43 12.83 17.25
C CYS A 513 -25.33 13.51 18.09
N VAL A 514 -25.42 14.82 18.18
CA VAL A 514 -24.58 15.64 19.07
C VAL A 514 -25.47 16.04 20.24
N GLU A 515 -25.11 15.66 21.46
CA GLU A 515 -25.73 16.23 22.65
C GLU A 515 -25.31 17.69 22.77
N LEU A 516 -26.29 18.58 22.64
CA LEU A 516 -26.09 20.03 22.74
C LEU A 516 -26.64 20.51 24.08
N GLU A 517 -25.75 20.75 25.03
CA GLU A 517 -26.12 21.49 26.25
C GLU A 517 -26.50 22.94 25.89
N PRO A 518 -27.46 23.55 26.60
CA PRO A 518 -27.82 24.96 26.39
C PRO A 518 -26.62 25.92 26.45
N GLY A 519 -25.61 25.61 27.27
CA GLY A 519 -24.37 26.38 27.35
C GLY A 519 -23.52 26.29 26.08
N THR A 520 -23.43 25.11 25.45
CA THR A 520 -22.71 24.90 24.19
C THR A 520 -23.40 25.60 23.03
N ILE A 521 -24.74 25.54 22.97
CA ILE A 521 -25.53 26.28 21.97
C ILE A 521 -25.29 27.79 22.13
N SER A 522 -25.38 28.30 23.36
CA SER A 522 -25.10 29.71 23.64
C SER A 522 -23.67 30.10 23.25
N GLY A 523 -22.69 29.23 23.49
CA GLY A 523 -21.29 29.45 23.11
C GLY A 523 -21.09 29.51 21.60
N ILE A 524 -21.74 28.63 20.84
CA ILE A 524 -21.69 28.63 19.36
C ILE A 524 -22.33 29.90 18.81
N VAL A 525 -23.51 30.29 19.31
CA VAL A 525 -24.22 31.49 18.86
C VAL A 525 -23.41 32.75 19.17
N VAL A 526 -22.88 32.88 20.40
CA VAL A 526 -22.05 34.03 20.78
C VAL A 526 -20.75 34.06 19.99
N GLY A 527 -20.11 32.91 19.78
CA GLY A 527 -18.90 32.78 18.96
C GLY A 527 -19.10 33.23 17.52
N ASP A 528 -20.22 32.83 16.91
CA ASP A 528 -20.57 33.19 15.53
C ASP A 528 -20.89 34.68 15.39
N ILE A 529 -21.61 35.26 16.35
CA ILE A 529 -21.87 36.71 16.41
C ILE A 529 -20.57 37.49 16.51
N ILE A 530 -19.65 37.10 17.40
CA ILE A 530 -18.36 37.77 17.58
C ILE A 530 -17.51 37.65 16.30
N ALA A 531 -17.43 36.46 15.71
CA ALA A 531 -16.68 36.25 14.48
C ALA A 531 -17.23 37.12 13.34
N THR A 532 -18.55 37.19 13.20
CA THR A 532 -19.21 38.01 12.17
C THR A 532 -18.95 39.49 12.38
N ILE A 533 -19.00 39.99 13.63
CA ILE A 533 -18.67 41.39 13.95
C ILE A 533 -17.21 41.70 13.64
N LEU A 534 -16.28 40.81 14.01
CA LEU A 534 -14.85 41.00 13.74
C LEU A 534 -14.55 41.03 12.24
N ILE A 535 -15.20 40.16 11.46
CA ILE A 535 -15.09 40.17 10.00
C ILE A 535 -15.68 41.46 9.43
N ALA A 536 -16.86 41.90 9.90
CA ALA A 536 -17.47 43.15 9.46
C ALA A 536 -16.60 44.38 9.77
N LEU A 537 -15.98 44.43 10.96
CA LEU A 537 -15.05 45.48 11.34
C LEU A 537 -13.77 45.43 10.49
N ALA A 538 -13.21 44.25 10.23
CA ALA A 538 -12.05 44.11 9.37
C ALA A 538 -12.34 44.60 7.94
N VAL A 539 -13.48 44.22 7.37
CA VAL A 539 -13.94 44.70 6.06
C VAL A 539 -14.17 46.21 6.08
N TYR A 540 -14.80 46.75 7.12
CA TYR A 540 -15.00 48.19 7.29
C TYR A 540 -13.68 48.96 7.37
N CYS A 541 -12.69 48.45 8.12
CA CYS A 541 -11.36 49.05 8.21
C CYS A 541 -10.64 49.03 6.85
N VAL A 542 -10.73 47.94 6.09
CA VAL A 542 -10.13 47.85 4.75
C VAL A 542 -10.82 48.81 3.77
N VAL A 543 -12.15 48.91 3.79
CA VAL A 543 -12.91 49.80 2.91
C VAL A 543 -12.72 51.28 3.28
N SER A 544 -12.66 51.62 4.57
CA SER A 544 -12.40 53.00 5.02
C SER A 544 -10.94 53.43 4.81
N SER A 545 -9.97 52.52 4.98
CA SER A 545 -8.55 52.80 4.65
C SER A 545 -8.34 53.08 3.15
N ASN A 546 -9.25 52.60 2.28
CA ASN A 546 -9.23 52.92 0.85
C ASN A 546 -9.91 54.25 0.50
N LYS A 547 -10.65 54.89 1.42
CA LYS A 547 -11.23 56.22 1.17
C LYS A 547 -10.22 57.36 1.36
N ASP A 548 -9.14 57.15 2.12
CA ASP A 548 -8.10 58.16 2.35
C ASP A 548 -6.92 58.07 1.35
N LYS A 549 -7.03 57.22 0.32
CA LYS A 549 -6.11 57.20 -0.83
C LYS A 549 -6.81 57.61 -2.13
N VAL A 550 -7.37 58.82 -2.14
CA VAL A 550 -7.56 59.59 -3.37
C VAL A 550 -6.78 60.88 -3.23
N SER A 551 -5.51 60.85 -3.64
CA SER A 551 -4.83 62.04 -4.16
C SER A 551 -3.89 61.62 -5.30
N ASN A 552 -4.25 62.16 -6.47
CA ASN A 552 -3.45 62.48 -7.65
C ASN A 552 -2.88 61.38 -8.57
N GLU A 553 -3.29 61.55 -9.84
CA GLU A 553 -2.59 61.24 -11.10
C GLU A 553 -2.51 59.76 -11.52
N SER A 554 -2.82 59.33 -12.75
CA SER A 554 -3.24 59.98 -13.99
C SER A 554 -3.57 58.83 -14.97
N GLU A 555 -4.83 58.66 -15.37
CA GLU A 555 -5.19 57.91 -16.60
C GLU A 555 -5.49 58.92 -17.70
N LYS A 556 -4.59 59.02 -18.69
CA LYS A 556 -4.96 59.40 -20.05
C LYS A 556 -4.42 58.36 -21.02
N GLN A 557 -5.38 57.84 -21.77
CA GLN A 557 -5.32 56.86 -22.85
C GLN A 557 -4.27 57.20 -23.91
N ASN A 558 -3.78 56.17 -24.63
CA ASN A 558 -3.47 56.16 -26.07
C ASN A 558 -3.17 54.70 -26.46
N LEU A 559 -4.12 53.92 -27.01
CA LEU A 559 -4.43 53.81 -28.45
C LEU A 559 -3.18 53.90 -29.33
N VAL A 560 -2.75 52.75 -29.88
CA VAL A 560 -1.75 52.66 -30.95
C VAL A 560 -2.49 52.45 -32.28
N PRO A 561 -2.31 53.38 -33.24
CA PRO A 561 -2.31 52.99 -34.65
C PRO A 561 -1.09 53.52 -35.42
N TYR A 562 -0.42 52.59 -36.08
CA TYR A 562 0.01 52.57 -37.49
C TYR A 562 0.81 53.77 -38.09
N ASP A 563 2.09 53.46 -38.36
CA ASP A 563 2.83 53.58 -39.65
C ASP A 563 3.36 54.94 -40.16
N HIS A 564 4.69 55.07 -40.25
CA HIS A 564 5.44 54.96 -41.52
C HIS A 564 6.94 55.25 -41.34
N ASN A 565 7.75 54.40 -42.02
CA ASN A 565 9.13 54.62 -42.50
C ASN A 565 10.26 54.77 -41.46
N ASP A 566 11.15 53.77 -41.37
CA ASP A 566 12.45 53.84 -42.07
C ASP A 566 13.35 52.60 -41.85
N LEU A 567 13.70 51.99 -42.99
CA LEU A 567 15.03 51.50 -43.42
C LEU A 567 15.83 50.45 -42.59
N TYR A 568 16.08 49.33 -43.28
CA TYR A 568 17.30 48.48 -43.33
C TYR A 568 17.66 47.46 -42.22
N GLN A 569 17.91 46.23 -42.71
CA GLN A 569 18.82 45.18 -42.20
C GLN A 569 20.26 45.76 -41.91
N ASP A 570 21.17 45.16 -41.14
CA ASP A 570 21.58 43.75 -41.12
C ASP A 570 22.53 43.40 -39.93
N LEU A 571 22.82 42.10 -39.81
CA LEU A 571 23.75 41.44 -38.88
C LEU A 571 25.22 41.92 -38.94
N GLY A 572 25.92 41.91 -37.79
CA GLY A 572 27.38 42.08 -37.70
C GLY A 572 28.02 41.42 -36.46
N THR A 573 28.97 40.52 -36.70
CA THR A 573 29.65 39.61 -35.75
C THR A 573 30.98 40.14 -35.15
N ARG A 574 31.20 39.85 -33.85
CA ARG A 574 32.39 39.25 -33.18
C ARG A 574 33.71 40.05 -32.96
N ARG A 575 34.17 40.10 -31.68
CA ARG A 575 35.53 39.77 -31.11
C ARG A 575 35.55 40.10 -29.60
N GLY A 576 35.74 39.13 -28.68
CA GLY A 576 37.01 38.75 -27.98
C GLY A 576 37.19 39.58 -26.69
N SER A 577 37.57 39.13 -25.49
CA SER A 577 38.27 37.95 -24.93
C SER A 577 38.26 38.03 -23.38
N CYS A 578 38.31 36.86 -22.70
CA CYS A 578 38.94 36.51 -21.38
C CYS A 578 38.84 37.46 -20.15
N GLU A 579 38.79 37.03 -18.88
CA GLU A 579 39.48 35.91 -18.22
C GLU A 579 38.95 35.68 -16.78
N TYR A 580 39.14 34.46 -16.27
CA TYR A 580 38.89 33.97 -14.91
C TYR A 580 40.11 34.21 -13.99
N SER A 581 39.92 34.53 -12.70
CA SER A 581 40.84 34.19 -11.59
C SER A 581 40.17 34.55 -10.24
N GLN A 582 39.90 33.66 -9.28
CA GLN A 582 40.71 32.78 -8.41
C GLN A 582 40.54 33.19 -6.91
N LEU A 583 39.77 32.37 -6.20
CA LEU A 583 39.94 31.77 -4.86
C LEU A 583 40.71 32.49 -3.70
N SER A 584 39.93 32.81 -2.64
CA SER A 584 40.10 32.44 -1.19
C SER A 584 41.24 33.05 -0.34
N PRO A 585 41.31 32.83 1.00
CA PRO A 585 40.33 32.97 2.09
C PRO A 585 40.90 33.77 3.31
N ARG A 586 40.08 34.17 4.30
CA ARG A 586 40.58 34.44 5.67
C ARG A 586 39.65 33.96 6.77
N LEU A 587 40.24 33.11 7.61
CA LEU A 587 39.83 32.66 8.94
C LEU A 587 40.18 33.71 10.01
N LYS A 588 39.39 33.72 11.10
CA LYS A 588 39.67 33.99 12.54
C LYS A 588 38.38 34.55 13.15
N ILE A 589 37.85 34.07 14.28
CA ILE A 589 38.40 33.36 15.44
C ILE A 589 37.46 32.21 15.82
#